data_AF-A0AAU2SMG1-F1
#
_entry.id   AF-A0AAU2SMG1-F1
#
_cell.length_a   1.000
_cell.length_b   1.000
_cell.length_c   1.000
_cell.angle_alpha   90.00
_cell.angle_beta   90.00
_cell.angle_gamma   90.00
#
_symmetry.space_group_name_H-M   'P 1'
#
loop_
_entity.id
_entity.type
_entity.pdbx_description
1 polymer ?
#
loop_
_entity_poly.entity_id
_entity_poly.type
_entity_poly.pdbx_seq_one_letter_code
_entity_poly.pdbx_strand_id
1 'polypeptide(L)' 'MGDWAGQSGSGIRFEWGSAGAGRLAAKAACLVIVDVLSFTTTVSVAVRQGIRVLPF' A
#
# COMPACT_ATOMS: atom_id res chain seq x y z
N MET A 1 -8.17 21.84 -12.98
CA MET A 1 -8.54 20.87 -11.93
C MET A 1 -7.29 20.59 -11.11
N GLY A 2 -7.24 20.93 -9.82
CA GLY A 2 -6.05 20.69 -9.00
C GLY A 2 -5.73 19.20 -8.83
N ASP A 3 -4.48 18.86 -8.47
CA ASP A 3 -4.02 17.50 -8.13
C ASP A 3 -4.65 17.01 -6.82
N TRP A 4 -5.98 16.87 -6.81
CA TRP A 4 -6.77 16.44 -5.66
C TRP A 4 -6.43 15.00 -5.27
N ALA A 5 -6.09 14.16 -6.25
CA ALA A 5 -5.67 12.78 -6.03
C ALA A 5 -4.33 12.70 -5.27
N GLY A 6 -3.43 13.65 -5.53
CA GLY A 6 -2.11 13.69 -4.92
C GLY A 6 -2.07 14.05 -3.44
N GLN A 7 -3.14 14.63 -2.86
CA GLN A 7 -3.27 14.92 -1.42
C GLN A 7 -2.02 15.61 -0.83
N SER A 8 -1.42 16.55 -1.56
CA SER A 8 -0.09 17.12 -1.25
C SER A 8 -0.04 17.86 0.09
N GLY A 9 -1.16 18.46 0.52
CA GLY A 9 -1.28 19.13 1.83
C GLY A 9 -1.44 18.19 3.03
N SER A 10 -1.61 16.88 2.82
CA SER A 10 -1.77 15.89 3.89
C SER A 10 -0.45 15.20 4.21
N GLY A 11 -0.14 15.06 5.50
CA GLY A 11 1.03 14.30 5.97
C GLY A 11 0.89 12.78 5.77
N ILE A 12 -0.35 12.28 5.72
CA ILE A 12 -0.71 10.90 5.39
C ILE A 12 -1.69 10.94 4.21
N ARG A 13 -1.51 10.03 3.25
CA ARG A 13 -2.26 10.00 1.99
C ARG A 13 -2.79 8.60 1.75
N PHE A 14 -4.00 8.52 1.20
CA PHE A 14 -4.68 7.25 0.96
C PHE A 14 -5.04 7.10 -0.52
N GLU A 15 -4.84 5.91 -1.05
CA GLU A 15 -5.22 5.53 -2.41
C GLU A 15 -5.59 4.05 -2.43
N TRP A 16 -6.29 3.63 -3.49
CA TRP A 16 -6.78 2.26 -3.62
C TRP A 16 -6.13 1.53 -4.81
N GLY A 17 -5.90 0.23 -4.63
CA GLY A 17 -5.37 -0.65 -5.67
C GLY A 17 -3.93 -0.37 -6.08
N SER A 18 -3.44 -1.16 -7.04
CA SER A 18 -2.05 -1.11 -7.50
C SER A 18 -1.69 0.22 -8.18
N ALA A 19 -2.60 0.78 -8.98
CA ALA A 19 -2.39 2.08 -9.62
C ALA A 19 -2.23 3.22 -8.60
N GLY A 20 -3.05 3.20 -7.55
CA GLY A 20 -2.98 4.14 -6.44
C GLY A 20 -1.68 3.99 -5.63
N ALA A 21 -1.29 2.75 -5.34
CA ALA A 21 -0.01 2.46 -4.70
C ALA A 21 1.18 2.98 -5.52
N GLY A 22 1.18 2.78 -6.84
CA GLY A 22 2.23 3.31 -7.73
C GLY A 22 2.33 4.84 -7.69
N ARG A 23 1.19 5.53 -7.62
CA ARG A 23 1.15 7.00 -7.51
C ARG A 23 1.72 7.49 -6.18
N LEU A 24 1.41 6.81 -5.07
CA LEU A 24 1.92 7.18 -3.75
C LEU A 24 3.39 6.79 -3.56
N ALA A 25 3.84 5.68 -4.14
CA ALA A 25 5.22 5.20 -4.03
C ALA A 25 6.25 6.25 -4.47
N ALA A 26 5.94 7.01 -5.52
CA ALA A 26 6.81 8.07 -6.03
C ALA A 26 6.93 9.29 -5.08
N LYS A 27 6.02 9.44 -4.12
CA LYS A 27 5.88 10.65 -3.27
C LYS A 27 5.96 10.36 -1.77
N ALA A 28 6.05 9.10 -1.35
CA ALA A 28 6.01 8.68 0.03
C ALA A 28 7.32 7.97 0.44
N ALA A 29 7.80 8.24 1.65
CA ALA A 29 8.96 7.55 2.21
C ALA A 29 8.66 6.08 2.57
N CYS A 30 7.39 5.76 2.81
CA CYS A 30 6.91 4.42 3.16
C CYS A 30 5.47 4.25 2.67
N LEU A 31 5.12 3.03 2.25
CA LEU A 31 3.75 2.63 1.94
C LEU A 31 3.32 1.52 2.89
N VAL A 32 2.09 1.63 3.40
CA VAL A 32 1.43 0.62 4.22
C VAL A 32 0.24 0.09 3.43
N ILE A 33 0.22 -1.22 3.18
CA ILE A 33 -0.93 -1.90 2.57
C ILE A 33 -1.91 -2.23 3.68
N VAL A 34 -3.12 -1.68 3.58
CA VAL A 34 -4.24 -2.01 4.47
C VAL A 34 -5.24 -2.81 3.65
N ASP A 35 -5.55 -4.00 4.11
CA ASP A 35 -6.65 -4.80 3.59
C ASP A 35 -7.78 -4.91 4.62
N VAL A 36 -8.98 -5.00 4.08
CA VAL A 36 -10.19 -5.32 4.85
C VAL A 36 -10.38 -6.84 4.94
N LEU A 37 -9.82 -7.57 3.97
CA LEU A 37 -9.84 -9.04 3.89
C LEU A 37 -8.52 -9.62 4.42
N SER A 38 -8.38 -10.93 4.49
CA SER A 38 -7.27 -11.59 5.18
C SER A 38 -5.86 -11.46 4.53
N PHE A 39 -5.62 -10.58 3.56
CA PHE A 39 -4.36 -10.56 2.79
C PHE A 39 -3.12 -10.35 3.69
N THR A 40 -3.07 -9.29 4.49
CA THR A 40 -1.95 -8.98 5.39
C THR A 40 -1.79 -10.04 6.47
N THR A 41 -2.90 -10.63 6.92
CA THR A 41 -2.88 -11.75 7.87
C THR A 41 -2.24 -12.99 7.22
N THR A 42 -2.63 -13.34 6.00
CA THR A 42 -2.05 -14.45 5.24
C THR A 42 -0.56 -14.24 4.99
N VAL A 43 -0.16 -13.03 4.55
CA VAL A 43 1.24 -12.68 4.33
C VAL A 43 2.04 -12.78 5.63
N SER A 44 1.51 -12.25 6.74
CA SER A 44 2.16 -12.29 8.05
C SER A 44 2.36 -13.73 8.54
N VAL A 45 1.35 -14.59 8.41
CA VAL A 45 1.47 -16.01 8.77
C VAL A 45 2.49 -16.73 7.89
N ALA A 46 2.44 -16.54 6.57
CA ALA A 46 3.34 -17.19 5.63
C ALA A 46 4.82 -16.83 5.91
N VAL A 47 5.12 -15.54 6.06
CA VAL A 47 6.49 -15.07 6.34
C VAL A 47 6.98 -15.58 7.70
N ARG A 48 6.11 -15.63 8.72
CA ARG A 48 6.48 -16.23 10.03
C ARG A 48 6.81 -17.72 9.94
N GLN A 49 6.30 -18.42 8.95
CA GLN A 49 6.61 -19.82 8.66
C GLN A 49 7.82 -20.00 7.72
N GLY A 50 8.54 -18.91 7.39
CA GLY A 50 9.68 -18.95 6.48
C GLY A 50 9.31 -19.03 5.00
N ILE A 51 8.03 -18.82 4.64
CA ILE A 51 7.56 -18.87 3.26
C ILE A 51 7.85 -17.52 2.58
N ARG A 52 8.44 -17.59 1.37
CA ARG A 52 8.62 -16.41 0.51
C ARG A 52 7.31 -16.09 -0.20
N VAL A 53 6.79 -14.88 0.01
CA VAL A 53 5.64 -14.33 -0.72
C VAL A 53 6.13 -13.52 -1.91
N LEU A 54 5.56 -13.76 -3.09
CA LEU A 54 5.88 -13.02 -4.33
C LEU A 54 4.77 -11.99 -4.63
N PRO A 55 5.12 -10.76 -5.07
CA PRO A 55 4.15 -9.75 -5.44
C PRO A 55 3.68 -9.96 -6.90
N PHE A 56 2.39 -10.27 -7.09
CA PHE A 56 1.74 -10.44 -8.39
C PHE A 56 0.72 -9.34 -8.67
#